data_AF-A0A8T7HFB2-F1
#
_entry.id   AF-A0A8T7HFB2-F1
#
_cell.length_a   1.000
_cell.length_b   1.000
_cell.length_c   1.000
_cell.angle_alpha   90.00
_cell.angle_beta   90.00
_cell.angle_gamma   90.00
#
_symmetry.space_group_name_H-M   'P 1'
#
loop_
_entity.id
_entity.type
_entity.pdbx_description
1 polymer ?
#
loop_
_entity_poly.entity_id
_entity_poly.type
_entity_poly.pdbx_seq_one_letter_code
_entity_poly.pdbx_strand_id
1 'polypeptide(L)' 'MKIIVDCNRIIASFIKAGTTRSLLLNSSFDFVAPDFIFDELYKYKDTIIKKEKISKEQFDIMH' A
#
# COMPACT_ATOMS: atom_id res chain seq x y z
N MET A 1 1.83 9.96 16.08
CA MET A 1 0.96 11.03 15.50
C MET A 1 0.13 10.37 14.41
N LYS A 2 -1.20 10.55 14.42
CA LYS A 2 -2.07 9.85 13.46
C LYS A 2 -2.13 10.63 12.14
N ILE A 3 -1.82 9.98 11.03
CA ILE A 3 -1.84 10.55 9.69
C ILE A 3 -2.93 9.86 8.89
N ILE A 4 -3.90 10.64 8.43
CA ILE A 4 -4.92 10.17 7.49
C ILE A 4 -4.32 10.21 6.09
N VAL A 5 -4.30 9.07 5.40
CA VAL A 5 -3.69 8.96 4.08
C VAL A 5 -4.76 8.62 3.05
N ASP A 6 -4.67 9.26 1.88
CA ASP A 6 -5.46 8.90 0.72
C ASP A 6 -5.03 7.52 0.18
N CYS A 7 -6.01 6.63 -0.02
CA CYS A 7 -5.84 5.32 -0.61
C CYS A 7 -5.03 5.34 -1.91
N ASN A 8 -5.26 6.35 -2.77
CA ASN A 8 -4.54 6.51 -4.03
C ASN A 8 -3.05 6.78 -3.83
N ARG A 9 -2.68 7.45 -2.73
CA ARG A 9 -1.27 7.71 -2.38
C ARG A 9 -0.59 6.47 -1.82
N ILE A 10 -1.32 5.66 -1.03
CA ILE A 10 -0.82 4.37 -0.55
C ILE A 10 -0.57 3.43 -1.73
N ILE A 11 -1.53 3.27 -2.64
CA ILE A 11 -1.39 2.39 -3.81
C ILE A 11 -0.27 2.89 -4.74
N ALA A 12 -0.20 4.21 -4.99
CA ALA A 12 0.90 4.78 -5.77
C ALA A 12 2.28 4.55 -5.14
N SER A 13 2.38 4.53 -3.81
CA SER A 13 3.62 4.24 -3.09
C SER A 13 4.01 2.75 -3.13
N PHE A 14 3.03 1.84 -3.22
CA PHE A 14 3.27 0.42 -3.47
C PHE A 14 3.69 0.16 -4.91
N ILE A 15 3.23 0.97 -5.86
CA ILE A 15 3.49 0.85 -7.31
C ILE A 15 4.79 1.55 -7.74
N LYS A 16 5.35 2.44 -6.90
CA LYS A 16 6.56 3.19 -7.19
C LYS A 16 7.43 3.26 -5.94
N ALA A 17 8.50 2.46 -5.93
CA ALA A 17 9.55 2.60 -4.93
C ALA A 17 10.08 4.05 -4.88
N GLY A 18 10.01 4.66 -3.70
CA GLY A 18 10.40 6.06 -3.47
C GLY A 18 10.18 6.49 -2.02
N THR A 19 10.42 7.77 -1.73
CA THR A 19 10.39 8.36 -0.37
C THR A 19 9.08 8.08 0.39
N THR A 20 7.95 7.98 -0.32
CA THR A 20 6.64 7.67 0.27
C THR A 20 6.58 6.24 0.85
N ARG A 21 7.23 5.26 0.22
CA ARG A 21 7.30 3.88 0.76
C ARG A 21 8.13 3.83 2.03
N SER A 22 9.26 4.53 2.05
CA SER A 22 10.10 4.65 3.26
C SER A 22 9.37 5.36 4.41
N LEU A 23 8.50 6.33 4.08
CA LEU A 23 7.66 7.01 5.06
C LEU A 23 6.59 6.08 5.64
N LEU A 24 5.93 5.28 4.79
CA LEU A 24 4.90 4.32 5.22
C LEU A 24 5.45 3.18 6.08
N LEU A 25 6.69 2.78 5.84
CA LEU A 25 7.38 1.75 6.64
C LEU A 25 8.04 2.31 7.91
N ASN A 26 7.96 3.63 8.14
CA ASN A 26 8.52 4.24 9.32
C ASN A 26 7.58 4.05 10.51
N SER A 27 8.06 3.32 11.52
CA SER A 27 7.34 3.01 12.76
C SER A 27 7.01 4.24 13.63
N SER A 28 7.50 5.43 13.28
CA SER A 28 7.18 6.68 13.99
C SER A 28 5.79 7.24 13.65
N PHE A 29 5.13 6.71 12.62
CA PHE A 29 3.84 7.20 12.14
C PHE A 29 2.77 6.13 12.20
N ASP A 30 1.59 6.52 12.68
CA ASP A 30 0.37 5.70 12.64
C ASP A 30 -0.46 6.17 11.45
N PHE A 31 -0.55 5.35 10.40
CA PHE A 31 -1.36 5.65 9.23
C PHE A 31 -2.77 5.09 9.39
N VAL A 32 -3.76 5.91 9.06
CA VAL A 32 -5.18 5.55 9.13
C VAL A 32 -5.80 5.79 7.76
N ALA A 33 -6.52 4.80 7.25
CA ALA A 33 -7.27 4.89 6.00
C ALA A 33 -8.64 4.23 6.17
N PRO A 34 -9.65 4.62 5.38
CA PRO A 34 -10.93 3.94 5.34
C PRO A 34 -10.79 2.49 4.85
N ASP A 35 -11.67 1.60 5.31
CA ASP A 35 -11.67 0.16 4.95
C ASP A 35 -11.76 -0.09 3.43
N PHE A 36 -12.37 0.84 2.69
CA PHE A 36 -12.40 0.86 1.23
C PHE A 36 -11.02 0.74 0.57
N ILE A 37 -9.93 1.05 1.29
CA ILE A 37 -8.57 0.87 0.77
C ILE A 37 -8.26 -0.58 0.38
N PHE A 38 -8.88 -1.55 1.06
CA PHE A 38 -8.72 -2.96 0.73
C PHE A 38 -9.36 -3.25 -0.64
N ASP A 39 -10.55 -2.72 -0.91
CA ASP A 39 -11.22 -2.88 -2.20
C ASP A 39 -10.38 -2.31 -3.35
N GLU A 40 -9.76 -1.14 -3.17
CA GLU A 40 -8.85 -0.58 -4.17
C GLU A 40 -7.57 -1.40 -4.33
N LEU A 41 -6.95 -1.84 -3.23
CA LEU A 41 -5.76 -2.71 -3.28
C LEU A 41 -6.05 -3.99 -4.08
N TYR A 42 -7.19 -4.64 -3.83
CA TYR A 42 -7.61 -5.82 -4.57
C TYR A 42 -7.87 -5.51 -6.06
N LYS A 43 -8.51 -4.37 -6.36
CA LYS A 43 -8.74 -3.92 -7.74
C LYS A 43 -7.43 -3.74 -8.52
N TYR A 44 -6.36 -3.29 -7.86
CA TYR A 44 -5.03 -3.09 -8.46
C TYR A 44 -4.05 -4.25 -8.22
N LYS A 45 -4.48 -5.38 -7.62
CA LYS A 45 -3.64 -6.53 -7.25
C LYS A 45 -2.74 -7.01 -8.39
N ASP A 46 -3.31 -7.25 -9.57
CA ASP A 46 -2.56 -7.73 -10.73
C ASP A 46 -1.52 -6.70 -11.22
N THR A 47 -1.83 -5.40 -11.10
CA THR A 47 -0.90 -4.32 -11.48
C THR A 47 0.26 -4.26 -10.49
N ILE A 48 0.00 -4.39 -9.19
CA ILE A 48 1.02 -4.37 -8.13
C ILE A 48 1.93 -5.60 -8.25
N ILE A 49 1.36 -6.80 -8.38
CA ILE A 49 2.10 -8.06 -8.55
C ILE A 49 3.04 -7.99 -9.75
N LYS A 50 2.52 -7.53 -10.91
CA LYS A 50 3.30 -7.45 -12.15
C LYS A 50 4.45 -6.45 -12.05
N LYS A 51 4.27 -5.36 -11.30
CA LYS A 51 5.23 -4.26 -11.25
C LYS A 51 6.28 -4.44 -10.17
N GLU A 52 5.89 -4.91 -9.00
CA GLU A 52 6.77 -5.16 -7.86
C GLU A 52 7.43 -6.55 -7.90
N LYS A 53 7.04 -7.41 -8.86
CA LYS A 53 7.51 -8.80 -9.00
C LYS A 53 7.35 -9.62 -7.71
N ILE A 54 6.33 -9.31 -6.93
CA ILE A 54 5.95 -10.03 -5.72
C ILE A 54 5.01 -11.19 -6.07
N SER A 55 5.05 -12.29 -5.31
CA SER A 55 4.13 -13.40 -5.52
C SER A 55 2.72 -13.05 -5.03
N LYS A 56 1.69 -13.76 -5.52
CA LYS A 56 0.31 -13.64 -4.99
C LYS A 56 0.26 -13.88 -3.48
N GLU A 57 1.05 -14.83 -3.00
CA GLU A 57 1.16 -15.17 -1.57
C GLU A 57 1.73 -14.01 -0.75
N GLN A 58 2.74 -13.31 -1.26
CA GLN A 58 3.29 -12.12 -0.60
C GLN A 58 2.29 -10.96 -0.53
N PHE A 59 1.36 -10.89 -1.48
CA PHE A 59 0.29 -9.90 -1.47
C PHE A 59 -0.82 -10.28 -0.46
N ASP A 60 -1.20 -11.56 -0.38
CA ASP A 60 -2.28 -12.03 0.51
C ASP A 60 -1.90 -12.03 2.00
N ILE A 61 -0.61 -11.91 2.36
CA ILE A 61 -0.17 -11.71 3.77
C ILE A 61 -0.64 -10.34 4.34
N MET A 62 -1.11 -9.41 3.50
CA MET A 62 -1.65 -8.12 3.95
C MET A 62 -3.10 -8.15 4.43
N HIS A 63 -3.73 -9.34 4.53
CA HIS A 63 -5.08 -9.54 5.08
C HIS A 63 -5.02 -10.00 6.55
#